data_AF-A0A2S4VMI9-F1
#
_entry.id   AF-A0A2S4VMI9-F1
#
_cell.length_a   1.000
_cell.length_b   1.000
_cell.length_c   1.000
_cell.angle_alpha   90.00
_cell.angle_beta   90.00
_cell.angle_gamma   90.00
#
_symmetry.space_group_name_H-M   'P 1'
#
loop_
_entity.id
_entity.type
_entity.pdbx_description
1 polymer ?
#
loop_
_entity_poly.entity_id
_entity_poly.type
_entity_poly.pdbx_seq_one_letter_code
_entity_poly.pdbx_strand_id
1 'polypeptide(L)'
;MVGAQLDSNNTTGHLDGVVYRFRKLRKKFARPIKPGTNDRPSDRTNTLFAANCIKTSFVHIHTSFLPALRDQLADLLVWFNVTHPVAKCNLDYHETLEIIQNLDNALNRIIISVSILVHYPTRPDSNCDSEAGHMKSYRLSEMRRSTNQLIVRSIRELVRNYLEFLGTSHPQITLLLNTGAASNRITYYAPYVHIDDGRNAASAEHDDQSDAHTDEELRTRLDDTRLLSNTGEDSNRRTDTESDSQSDTESDSQSDHERDTESEDDSDVYSDDESVIYTDDELNAHPDDGQHPKDPRERIIASTTECFGLIDLLIKSYTRSDFNYLQESWREGTQIIENTIEKLVRQINIGTSEVDRTAKVPESAPAGNQARAQSSPIGETQSSTSRENQVTGPHATEEKIAEKLRWIKLAQSIIPLLKVTRVYMNKLSHTRTSDQSITINDRMMNSDQIMSLKTKFESLPGTLVNITKLVLITYDDENRGRDYRFGFMMSGFQFIEAKDSVKKLIIPPVDPARNPLFADFETLSSWHQLFEVQSGLALCNFQTKYEAVLG
;
A
#
# COMPACT_ATOMS: atom_id res chain seq x y z
N MET A 1 -39.85 14.40 48.72
CA MET A 1 -39.52 14.85 47.35
C MET A 1 -38.26 15.73 47.24
N VAL A 2 -37.58 16.10 48.34
CA VAL A 2 -36.32 16.91 48.29
C VAL A 2 -35.03 16.06 48.17
N GLY A 3 -35.12 14.73 48.31
CA GLY A 3 -33.96 13.83 48.28
C GLY A 3 -33.43 13.44 46.88
N ALA A 4 -34.14 13.74 45.79
CA ALA A 4 -33.72 13.34 44.43
C ALA A 4 -32.91 14.41 43.68
N GLN A 5 -32.75 15.61 44.25
CA GLN A 5 -32.14 16.76 43.57
C GLN A 5 -30.66 16.96 43.96
N LEU A 6 -30.17 16.27 44.99
CA LEU A 6 -28.76 16.35 45.41
C LEU A 6 -27.85 15.39 44.63
N ASP A 7 -28.37 14.29 44.09
CA ASP A 7 -27.56 13.31 43.34
C ASP A 7 -27.25 13.76 41.90
N SER A 8 -28.10 14.59 41.29
CA SER A 8 -27.93 15.01 39.89
C SER A 8 -26.70 15.89 39.65
N ASN A 9 -26.25 16.65 40.65
CA ASN A 9 -25.11 17.56 40.49
C ASN A 9 -23.77 16.83 40.51
N ASN A 10 -23.67 15.68 41.18
CA ASN A 10 -22.43 14.92 41.25
C ASN A 10 -22.19 14.14 39.95
N THR A 11 -23.25 13.59 39.35
CA THR A 11 -23.20 12.83 38.09
C THR A 11 -22.65 13.67 36.92
N THR A 12 -23.03 14.95 36.82
CA THR A 12 -22.60 15.83 35.73
C THR A 12 -21.08 16.08 35.75
N GLY A 13 -20.50 16.32 36.93
CA GLY A 13 -19.05 16.58 37.04
C GLY A 13 -18.20 15.38 36.63
N HIS A 14 -18.64 14.17 36.94
CA HIS A 14 -17.95 12.95 36.55
C HIS A 14 -18.03 12.68 35.04
N LEU A 15 -19.19 12.91 34.44
CA LEU A 15 -19.41 12.77 33.01
C LEU A 15 -18.57 13.76 32.19
N ASP A 16 -18.45 15.01 32.66
CA ASP A 16 -17.57 16.01 32.07
C ASP A 16 -16.10 15.57 32.12
N GLY A 17 -15.69 14.92 33.22
CA GLY A 17 -14.38 14.30 33.35
C GLY A 17 -14.11 13.24 32.27
N VAL A 18 -15.06 12.34 32.03
CA VAL A 18 -14.97 11.29 30.99
C VAL A 18 -14.84 11.92 29.60
N VAL A 19 -15.72 12.87 29.27
CA VAL A 19 -15.70 13.56 27.98
C VAL A 19 -14.40 14.34 27.78
N TYR A 20 -13.91 15.02 28.82
CA TYR A 20 -12.63 15.73 28.79
C TYR A 20 -11.47 14.79 28.48
N ARG A 21 -11.41 13.62 29.12
CA ARG A 21 -10.35 12.63 28.90
C ARG A 21 -10.37 12.06 27.49
N PHE A 22 -11.52 11.71 26.95
CA PHE A 22 -11.63 11.28 25.55
C PHE A 22 -11.20 12.37 24.56
N ARG A 23 -11.60 13.63 24.79
CA ARG A 23 -11.12 14.76 23.96
C ARG A 23 -9.61 14.91 24.03
N LYS A 24 -9.01 14.76 25.22
CA LYS A 24 -7.56 14.80 25.42
C LYS A 24 -6.87 13.68 24.64
N LEU A 25 -7.36 12.44 24.71
CA LEU A 25 -6.85 11.31 23.93
C LEU A 25 -6.95 11.57 22.43
N ARG A 26 -8.13 11.99 21.95
CA ARG A 26 -8.34 12.32 20.53
C ARG A 26 -7.37 13.37 20.03
N LYS A 27 -7.15 14.45 20.78
CA LYS A 27 -6.20 15.52 20.42
C LYS A 27 -4.76 15.01 20.40
N LYS A 28 -4.40 14.20 21.39
CA LYS A 28 -3.05 13.66 21.55
C LYS A 28 -2.64 12.75 20.39
N PHE A 29 -3.55 11.89 19.94
CA PHE A 29 -3.31 10.92 18.86
C PHE A 29 -3.78 11.41 17.49
N ALA A 30 -4.11 12.70 17.35
CA ALA A 30 -4.47 13.29 16.06
C ALA A 30 -3.26 13.44 15.12
N ARG A 31 -2.04 13.40 15.67
CA ARG A 31 -0.80 13.56 14.91
C ARG A 31 -0.17 12.19 14.67
N PRO A 32 0.30 11.89 13.45
CA PRO A 32 1.12 10.73 13.19
C PRO A 32 2.35 10.70 14.10
N ILE A 33 2.83 9.50 14.44
CA ILE A 33 4.14 9.34 15.08
C ILE A 33 5.17 9.87 14.08
N LYS A 34 5.73 11.04 14.36
CA LYS A 34 6.76 11.62 13.50
C LYS A 34 8.01 10.74 13.59
N PRO A 35 8.70 10.47 12.47
CA PRO A 35 10.09 10.09 12.56
C PRO A 35 10.78 11.23 13.32
N GLY A 36 11.43 10.94 14.45
CA GLY A 36 12.11 12.02 15.16
C GLY A 36 13.21 12.60 14.27
N THR A 37 13.52 13.87 14.50
CA THR A 37 14.55 14.59 13.74
C THR A 37 15.86 13.81 13.81
N ASN A 38 16.56 13.70 12.68
CA ASN A 38 17.78 12.89 12.47
C ASN A 38 19.00 13.42 13.24
N ASP A 39 18.86 13.73 14.52
CA ASP A 39 19.98 13.99 15.42
C ASP A 39 20.72 12.66 15.61
N ARG A 40 21.57 12.32 14.63
CA ARG A 40 22.39 11.11 14.62
C ARG A 40 23.26 11.14 15.88
N PRO A 41 23.12 10.18 16.82
CA PRO A 41 24.10 10.03 17.87
C PRO A 41 25.43 9.62 17.21
N SER A 42 26.43 10.50 17.26
CA SER A 42 27.72 10.33 16.58
C SER A 42 28.60 9.23 17.21
N ASP A 43 28.17 8.59 18.30
CA ASP A 43 29.01 7.69 19.09
C ASP A 43 28.69 6.20 18.88
N ARG A 44 29.64 5.47 18.30
CA ARG A 44 29.55 4.02 18.00
C ARG A 44 29.42 3.15 19.25
N THR A 45 29.86 3.62 20.42
CA THR A 45 29.77 2.86 21.68
C THR A 45 28.32 2.70 22.17
N ASN A 46 27.39 3.53 21.69
CA ASN A 46 25.96 3.42 22.01
C ASN A 46 25.21 2.34 21.22
N THR A 47 25.84 1.64 20.28
CA THR A 47 25.15 0.72 19.36
C THR A 47 24.61 -0.55 20.04
N LEU A 48 25.36 -1.17 20.95
CA LEU A 48 24.91 -2.39 21.66
C LEU A 48 23.79 -2.06 22.67
N PHE A 49 23.94 -0.97 23.41
CA PHE A 49 22.91 -0.50 24.34
C PHE A 49 21.63 -0.15 23.59
N ALA A 50 21.73 0.57 22.46
CA ALA A 50 20.59 0.85 21.59
C ALA A 50 19.93 -0.43 21.09
N ALA A 51 20.70 -1.39 20.56
CA ALA A 51 20.16 -2.67 20.09
C ALA A 51 19.39 -3.43 21.19
N ASN A 52 19.91 -3.46 22.41
CA ASN A 52 19.24 -4.08 23.56
C ASN A 52 17.97 -3.33 23.98
N CYS A 53 17.99 -1.99 24.00
CA CYS A 53 16.82 -1.15 24.30
C CYS A 53 15.71 -1.38 23.28
N ILE A 54 16.07 -1.50 22.00
CA ILE A 54 15.12 -1.70 20.91
C ILE A 54 14.54 -3.11 20.96
N LYS A 55 15.38 -4.13 21.16
CA LYS A 55 14.91 -5.51 21.36
C LYS A 55 13.95 -5.61 22.56
N THR A 56 14.28 -4.93 23.66
CA THR A 56 13.44 -4.88 24.87
C THR A 56 12.11 -4.17 24.60
N SER A 57 12.14 -3.04 23.91
CA SER A 57 10.93 -2.28 23.51
C SER A 57 10.04 -3.11 22.60
N PHE A 58 10.63 -3.79 21.61
CA PHE A 58 9.93 -4.66 20.67
C PHE A 58 9.25 -5.83 21.40
N VAL A 59 9.94 -6.49 22.33
CA VAL A 59 9.37 -7.57 23.17
C VAL A 59 8.25 -7.04 24.06
N HIS A 60 8.39 -5.86 24.67
CA HIS A 60 7.36 -5.30 25.55
C HIS A 60 6.09 -4.88 24.81
N ILE A 61 6.21 -4.30 23.61
CA ILE A 61 5.05 -3.99 22.75
C ILE A 61 4.21 -5.27 22.56
N HIS A 62 4.87 -6.35 22.16
CA HIS A 62 4.21 -7.62 21.84
C HIS A 62 3.63 -8.33 23.07
N THR A 63 4.42 -8.47 24.13
CA THR A 63 4.09 -9.35 25.26
C THR A 63 3.26 -8.67 26.35
N SER A 64 3.26 -7.34 26.41
CA SER A 64 2.64 -6.60 27.51
C SER A 64 1.73 -5.48 27.02
N PHE A 65 2.22 -4.58 26.16
CA PHE A 65 1.48 -3.35 25.87
C PHE A 65 0.27 -3.57 24.96
N LEU A 66 0.41 -4.38 23.90
CA LEU A 66 -0.69 -4.71 22.99
C LEU A 66 -1.79 -5.55 23.66
N PRO A 67 -1.47 -6.63 24.43
CA PRO A 67 -2.47 -7.33 25.22
C PRO A 67 -3.20 -6.42 26.22
N ALA A 68 -2.47 -5.59 26.97
CA ALA A 68 -3.09 -4.66 27.92
C ALA A 68 -4.01 -3.65 27.24
N LEU A 69 -3.63 -3.14 26.07
CA LEU A 69 -4.48 -2.27 25.25
C LEU A 69 -5.77 -2.99 24.83
N ARG A 70 -5.65 -4.26 24.40
CA ARG A 70 -6.80 -5.09 24.00
C ARG A 70 -7.78 -5.28 25.16
N ASP A 71 -7.26 -5.62 26.35
CA ASP A 71 -8.07 -5.83 27.54
C ASP A 71 -8.80 -4.55 27.96
N GLN A 72 -8.10 -3.40 27.96
CA GLN A 72 -8.71 -2.10 28.28
C GLN A 72 -9.82 -1.70 27.30
N LEU A 73 -9.66 -2.00 26.00
CA LEU A 73 -10.70 -1.77 25.00
C LEU A 73 -11.91 -2.70 25.20
N ALA A 74 -11.68 -3.94 25.63
CA ALA A 74 -12.74 -4.88 25.96
C ALA A 74 -13.52 -4.43 27.21
N ASP A 75 -12.82 -4.00 28.25
CA ASP A 75 -13.43 -3.45 29.46
C ASP A 75 -14.28 -2.22 29.12
N LEU A 76 -13.76 -1.33 28.27
CA LEU A 76 -14.50 -0.14 27.83
C LEU A 76 -15.81 -0.51 27.10
N LEU A 77 -15.80 -1.54 26.25
CA LEU A 77 -17.03 -2.02 25.59
C LEU A 77 -18.07 -2.54 26.59
N VAL A 78 -17.63 -3.34 27.57
CA VAL A 78 -18.49 -3.89 28.62
C VAL A 78 -19.10 -2.76 29.45
N TRP A 79 -18.28 -1.78 29.84
CA TRP A 79 -18.67 -0.67 30.68
C TRP A 79 -19.70 0.26 30.04
N PHE A 80 -19.55 0.56 28.76
CA PHE A 80 -20.53 1.36 28.03
C PHE A 80 -21.83 0.58 27.74
N ASN A 81 -21.87 -0.70 28.08
CA ASN A 81 -22.98 -1.62 27.85
C ASN A 81 -23.51 -1.51 26.42
N VAL A 82 -22.58 -1.44 25.45
CA VAL A 82 -22.91 -1.15 24.06
C VAL A 82 -23.80 -2.26 23.48
N THR A 83 -23.71 -3.46 24.03
CA THR A 83 -24.41 -4.68 23.61
C THR A 83 -25.85 -4.82 24.12
N HIS A 84 -26.27 -4.11 25.19
CA HIS A 84 -27.64 -4.25 25.71
C HIS A 84 -28.49 -2.98 25.43
N PRO A 85 -29.74 -3.14 24.98
CA PRO A 85 -30.62 -2.03 24.68
C PRO A 85 -31.08 -1.28 25.95
N VAL A 86 -30.61 -0.04 26.09
CA VAL A 86 -31.18 1.17 26.75
C VAL A 86 -31.75 1.06 28.18
N ALA A 87 -31.75 -0.10 28.82
CA ALA A 87 -32.08 -0.20 30.24
C ALA A 87 -30.93 0.41 31.06
N LYS A 88 -30.99 1.74 31.22
CA LYS A 88 -30.20 2.60 32.11
C LYS A 88 -28.73 2.20 32.21
N CYS A 89 -27.86 2.80 31.39
CA CYS A 89 -26.41 2.67 31.57
C CYS A 89 -26.06 3.07 33.01
N ASN A 90 -25.75 2.10 33.86
CA ASN A 90 -25.28 2.33 35.22
C ASN A 90 -23.77 2.57 35.14
N LEU A 91 -23.40 3.71 34.57
CA LEU A 91 -22.01 4.05 34.33
C LEU A 91 -21.34 4.37 35.67
N ASP A 92 -20.45 3.48 36.14
CA ASP A 92 -19.51 3.85 37.20
C ASP A 92 -18.43 4.74 36.56
N TYR A 93 -18.55 6.03 36.82
CA TYR A 93 -17.64 7.01 36.26
C TYR A 93 -16.22 6.87 36.78
N HIS A 94 -16.03 6.40 38.01
CA HIS A 94 -14.71 6.25 38.58
C HIS A 94 -13.95 5.14 37.84
N GLU A 95 -14.60 3.99 37.68
CA GLU A 95 -14.03 2.86 36.94
C GLU A 95 -13.82 3.20 35.46
N THR A 96 -14.76 3.90 34.84
CA THR A 96 -14.61 4.38 33.46
C THR A 96 -13.40 5.31 33.30
N LEU A 97 -13.19 6.23 34.25
CA LEU A 97 -12.04 7.15 34.23
C LEU A 97 -10.71 6.41 34.43
N GLU A 98 -10.70 5.38 35.29
CA GLU A 98 -9.54 4.52 35.49
C GLU A 98 -9.18 3.75 34.22
N ILE A 99 -10.16 3.14 33.54
CA ILE A 99 -9.96 2.44 32.26
C ILE A 99 -9.40 3.41 31.21
N ILE A 100 -9.96 4.61 31.08
CA ILE A 100 -9.47 5.62 30.12
C ILE A 100 -8.04 6.08 30.46
N GLN A 101 -7.70 6.19 31.74
CA GLN A 101 -6.33 6.53 32.16
C GLN A 101 -5.35 5.38 31.87
N ASN A 102 -5.77 4.14 32.07
CA ASN A 102 -5.00 2.94 31.73
C ASN A 102 -4.79 2.84 30.20
N LEU A 103 -5.81 3.19 29.41
CA LEU A 103 -5.76 3.31 27.95
C LEU A 103 -4.76 4.38 27.49
N ASP A 104 -4.78 5.58 28.07
CA ASP A 104 -3.78 6.63 27.80
C ASP A 104 -2.36 6.09 28.06
N ASN A 105 -2.16 5.44 29.21
CA ASN A 105 -0.87 4.92 29.62
C ASN A 105 -0.36 3.83 28.67
N ALA A 106 -1.21 2.88 28.27
CA ALA A 106 -0.85 1.83 27.32
C ALA A 106 -0.45 2.42 25.95
N LEU A 107 -1.26 3.36 25.43
CA LEU A 107 -0.97 4.01 24.15
C LEU A 107 0.33 4.82 24.19
N ASN A 108 0.61 5.53 25.28
CA ASN A 108 1.88 6.24 25.44
C ASN A 108 3.07 5.30 25.44
N ARG A 109 2.98 4.16 26.13
CA ARG A 109 4.06 3.17 26.17
C ARG A 109 4.32 2.59 24.79
N ILE A 110 3.26 2.29 24.03
CA ILE A 110 3.37 1.82 22.65
C ILE A 110 4.04 2.89 21.77
N ILE A 111 3.59 4.14 21.83
CA ILE A 111 4.15 5.24 21.03
C ILE A 111 5.62 5.46 21.34
N ILE A 112 5.99 5.58 22.62
CA ILE A 112 7.39 5.77 23.04
C ILE A 112 8.25 4.61 22.53
N SER A 113 7.77 3.38 22.70
CA SER A 113 8.50 2.19 22.26
C SER A 113 8.68 2.16 20.75
N VAL A 114 7.63 2.47 19.98
CA VAL A 114 7.71 2.56 18.52
C VAL A 114 8.60 3.71 18.07
N SER A 115 8.58 4.86 18.74
CA SER A 115 9.51 5.96 18.46
C SER A 115 10.96 5.53 18.65
N ILE A 116 11.27 4.77 19.71
CA ILE A 116 12.62 4.20 19.91
C ILE A 116 13.00 3.26 18.75
N LEU A 117 12.04 2.48 18.23
CA LEU A 117 12.25 1.57 17.10
C LEU A 117 12.51 2.33 15.79
N VAL A 118 11.88 3.49 15.58
CA VAL A 118 12.12 4.35 14.40
C VAL A 118 13.52 4.94 14.41
N HIS A 119 14.06 5.22 15.59
CA HIS A 119 15.40 5.78 15.77
C HIS A 119 16.51 4.74 15.71
N TYR A 120 16.19 3.47 15.47
CA TYR A 120 17.24 2.53 15.15
C TYR A 120 17.88 3.00 13.85
N PRO A 121 19.18 3.34 13.83
CA PRO A 121 19.85 3.63 12.59
C PRO A 121 19.70 2.38 11.74
N THR A 122 18.88 2.48 10.69
CA THR A 122 19.03 1.64 9.51
C THR A 122 20.50 1.77 9.16
N ARG A 123 21.26 0.72 9.48
CA ARG A 123 22.69 0.67 9.22
C ARG A 123 22.84 1.06 7.74
N PRO A 124 23.70 2.03 7.39
CA PRO A 124 23.79 2.52 6.01
C PRO A 124 24.08 1.40 5.02
N ASP A 125 24.70 0.31 5.48
CA ASP A 125 24.77 -0.93 4.74
C ASP A 125 23.52 -1.78 5.00
N SER A 126 22.42 -1.44 4.32
CA SER A 126 21.17 -2.22 4.28
C SER A 126 21.38 -3.71 3.95
N ASN A 127 22.55 -4.04 3.38
CA ASN A 127 23.01 -5.38 3.12
C ASN A 127 23.31 -6.23 4.38
N CYS A 128 23.38 -5.64 5.58
CA CYS A 128 23.91 -6.29 6.78
C CYS A 128 22.87 -6.75 7.81
N ASP A 129 21.56 -6.66 7.56
CA ASP A 129 20.54 -7.03 8.54
C ASP A 129 19.98 -8.46 8.40
N SER A 130 20.59 -9.28 7.54
CA SER A 130 20.20 -10.68 7.34
C SER A 130 20.21 -11.51 8.64
N GLU A 131 21.11 -11.18 9.56
CA GLU A 131 21.23 -11.82 10.88
C GLU A 131 20.41 -11.15 11.99
N ALA A 132 19.74 -10.03 11.70
CA ALA A 132 18.99 -9.27 12.70
C ALA A 132 17.72 -9.99 13.20
N GLY A 133 17.30 -11.08 12.54
CA GLY A 133 16.14 -11.88 12.90
C GLY A 133 14.86 -11.04 12.92
N HIS A 134 14.21 -10.91 14.08
CA HIS A 134 13.00 -10.10 14.23
C HIS A 134 13.25 -8.59 14.11
N MET A 135 14.51 -8.16 14.12
CA MET A 135 14.94 -6.75 14.10
C MET A 135 15.27 -6.25 12.69
N LYS A 136 14.98 -7.04 11.65
CA LYS A 136 15.12 -6.62 10.26
C LYS A 136 14.37 -5.31 10.00
N SER A 137 15.00 -4.38 9.28
CA SER A 137 14.46 -3.03 9.06
C SER A 137 13.04 -3.06 8.47
N TYR A 138 12.77 -3.98 7.54
CA TYR A 138 11.44 -4.11 6.95
C TYR A 138 10.36 -4.45 7.99
N ARG A 139 10.68 -5.26 9.01
CA ARG A 139 9.77 -5.63 10.10
C ARG A 139 9.50 -4.44 11.02
N LEU A 140 10.53 -3.66 11.30
CA LEU A 140 10.41 -2.44 12.11
C LEU A 140 9.55 -1.40 11.39
N SER A 141 9.78 -1.21 10.08
CA SER A 141 8.96 -0.35 9.23
C SER A 141 7.50 -0.80 9.18
N GLU A 142 7.25 -2.10 9.03
CA GLU A 142 5.90 -2.65 8.99
C GLU A 142 5.17 -2.53 10.33
N MET A 143 5.85 -2.80 11.45
CA MET A 143 5.29 -2.59 12.78
C MET A 143 5.01 -1.11 13.05
N ARG A 144 5.88 -0.20 12.62
CA ARG A 144 5.66 1.25 12.70
C ARG A 144 4.40 1.64 11.93
N ARG A 145 4.29 1.18 10.68
CA ARG A 145 3.12 1.42 9.81
C ARG A 145 1.83 0.91 10.46
N SER A 146 1.83 -0.34 10.92
CA SER A 146 0.68 -0.98 11.56
C SER A 146 0.30 -0.32 12.89
N THR A 147 1.28 0.13 13.69
CA THR A 147 1.02 0.88 14.93
C THR A 147 0.43 2.25 14.63
N ASN A 148 0.94 2.95 13.62
CA ASN A 148 0.36 4.21 13.17
C ASN A 148 -1.07 4.03 12.69
N GLN A 149 -1.36 2.98 11.93
CA GLN A 149 -2.72 2.64 11.51
C GLN A 149 -3.63 2.41 12.73
N LEU A 150 -3.20 1.58 13.69
CA LEU A 150 -3.96 1.34 14.92
C LEU A 150 -4.26 2.64 15.69
N ILE A 151 -3.25 3.47 15.93
CA ILE A 151 -3.37 4.64 16.81
C ILE A 151 -4.07 5.81 16.10
N VAL A 152 -3.59 6.19 14.92
CA VAL A 152 -4.00 7.42 14.23
C VAL A 152 -5.35 7.23 13.55
N ARG A 153 -5.64 6.04 13.03
CA ARG A 153 -6.90 5.73 12.34
C ARG A 153 -7.89 5.08 13.31
N SER A 154 -7.66 3.84 13.71
CA SER A 154 -8.70 3.02 14.34
C SER A 154 -9.04 3.46 15.77
N ILE A 155 -8.05 3.76 16.62
CA ILE A 155 -8.30 4.23 17.99
C ILE A 155 -8.86 5.64 18.01
N ARG A 156 -8.36 6.53 17.15
CA ARG A 156 -8.91 7.88 17.01
C ARG A 156 -10.39 7.85 16.60
N GLU A 157 -10.71 6.98 15.65
CA GLU A 157 -12.07 6.76 15.18
C GLU A 157 -12.97 6.15 16.26
N LEU A 158 -12.46 5.16 16.99
CA LEU A 158 -13.14 4.58 18.14
C LEU A 158 -13.46 5.64 19.21
N VAL A 159 -12.49 6.48 19.57
CA VAL A 159 -12.69 7.59 20.53
C VAL A 159 -13.71 8.59 20.00
N ARG A 160 -13.74 8.87 18.69
CA ARG A 160 -14.79 9.70 18.07
C ARG A 160 -16.17 9.08 18.25
N ASN A 161 -16.30 7.78 17.99
CA ASN A 161 -17.57 7.06 18.13
C ASN A 161 -18.06 7.02 19.59
N TYR A 162 -17.17 6.86 20.57
CA TYR A 162 -17.51 7.01 22.00
C TYR A 162 -17.99 8.42 22.36
N LEU A 163 -17.33 9.46 21.84
CA LEU A 163 -17.76 10.84 22.07
C LEU A 163 -19.13 11.15 21.46
N GLU A 164 -19.42 10.63 20.27
CA GLU A 164 -20.72 10.77 19.61
C GLU A 164 -21.82 10.03 20.40
N PHE A 165 -21.54 8.80 20.83
CA PHE A 165 -22.46 8.02 21.68
C PHE A 165 -22.78 8.70 23.01
N LEU A 166 -21.78 9.28 23.68
CA LEU A 166 -21.97 10.07 24.88
C LEU A 166 -22.83 11.30 24.60
N GLY A 167 -22.60 11.96 23.46
CA GLY A 167 -23.37 13.12 23.01
C GLY A 167 -24.83 12.81 22.71
N THR A 168 -25.16 11.62 22.18
CA THR A 168 -26.56 11.21 21.91
C THR A 168 -27.26 10.71 23.17
N SER A 169 -26.53 10.05 24.08
CA SER A 169 -27.08 9.49 25.32
C SER A 169 -27.38 10.57 26.37
N HIS A 170 -26.68 11.70 26.31
CA HIS A 170 -26.83 12.79 27.27
C HIS A 170 -26.91 14.15 26.55
N PRO A 171 -28.12 14.71 26.33
CA PRO A 171 -28.32 15.97 25.61
C PRO A 171 -27.52 17.17 26.17
N GLN A 172 -27.23 17.16 27.48
CA GLN A 172 -26.39 18.18 28.12
C GLN A 172 -24.94 18.15 27.60
N ILE A 173 -24.42 16.96 27.26
CA ILE A 173 -23.09 16.81 26.65
C ILE A 173 -23.10 17.33 25.21
N THR A 174 -24.21 17.18 24.47
CA THR A 174 -24.31 17.70 23.09
C THR A 174 -23.98 19.19 23.04
N LEU A 175 -24.49 19.97 23.99
CA LEU A 175 -24.18 21.39 24.12
C LEU A 175 -22.69 21.64 24.40
N LEU A 176 -22.06 20.83 25.25
CA LEU A 176 -20.62 20.91 25.53
C LEU A 176 -19.75 20.49 24.34
N LEU A 177 -20.18 19.51 23.54
CA LEU A 177 -19.50 19.08 22.32
C LEU A 177 -19.55 20.19 21.25
N ASN A 178 -20.69 20.85 21.11
CA ASN A 178 -20.90 21.90 20.11
C ASN A 178 -20.21 23.22 20.50
N THR A 179 -20.21 23.60 21.77
CA THR A 179 -19.57 24.85 22.25
C THR A 179 -18.05 24.78 22.20
N GLY A 180 -17.45 23.62 22.46
CA GLY A 180 -16.00 23.43 22.32
C GLY A 180 -15.49 23.39 20.87
N ALA A 181 -16.36 23.10 19.90
CA ALA A 181 -16.01 23.09 18.47
C ALA A 181 -15.80 24.50 17.91
N ALA A 182 -16.50 25.51 18.42
CA ALA A 182 -16.34 26.91 18.02
C ALA A 182 -14.93 27.46 18.34
N SER A 183 -14.27 26.94 19.37
CA SER A 183 -12.92 27.35 19.77
C SER A 183 -11.79 26.60 19.06
N ASN A 184 -12.07 25.53 18.30
CA ASN A 184 -11.06 24.72 17.60
C ASN A 184 -11.21 24.77 16.06
N ARG A 185 -11.91 25.76 15.49
CA ARG A 185 -11.79 26.12 14.08
C ARG A 185 -10.42 26.77 13.83
N ILE A 186 -9.36 25.97 13.93
CA ILE A 186 -8.13 26.23 13.21
C ILE A 186 -8.47 25.87 11.76
N THR A 187 -8.59 26.90 10.93
CA THR A 187 -8.62 26.77 9.48
C THR A 187 -7.39 25.95 9.09
N TYR A 188 -7.62 24.72 8.61
CA TYR A 188 -6.62 24.03 7.82
C TYR A 188 -6.51 24.82 6.51
N TYR A 189 -5.53 25.72 6.44
CA TYR A 189 -5.05 26.19 5.16
C TYR A 189 -4.45 24.97 4.46
N ALA A 190 -5.16 24.49 3.44
CA ALA A 190 -4.54 23.67 2.41
C ALA A 190 -3.31 24.45 1.89
N PRO A 191 -2.12 23.85 1.79
CA PRO A 191 -1.03 24.51 1.11
C PRO A 191 -1.46 24.73 -0.33
N TYR A 192 -1.48 26.00 -0.75
CA TYR A 192 -1.63 26.40 -2.13
C TYR A 192 -0.60 25.64 -2.97
N VAL A 193 -1.08 24.73 -3.81
CA VAL A 193 -0.32 24.29 -4.98
C VAL A 193 -0.21 25.53 -5.87
N HIS A 194 1.01 26.04 -6.00
CA HIS A 194 1.35 26.96 -7.07
C HIS A 194 1.17 26.19 -8.38
N ILE A 195 0.01 26.37 -9.01
CA ILE A 195 -0.15 26.05 -10.43
C ILE A 195 0.59 27.16 -11.15
N ASP A 196 1.75 26.82 -11.70
CA ASP A 196 2.46 27.67 -12.65
C ASP A 196 1.65 27.62 -13.96
N ASP A 197 0.68 28.53 -14.07
CA ASP A 197 -0.10 28.76 -15.27
C ASP A 197 0.81 29.41 -16.33
N GLY A 198 1.45 28.56 -17.12
CA GLY A 198 2.05 28.97 -18.39
C GLY A 198 0.97 29.45 -19.35
N ARG A 199 0.87 30.77 -19.54
CA ARG A 199 0.19 31.37 -20.70
C ARG A 199 0.98 32.50 -21.34
N ASN A 200 1.31 32.23 -22.61
CA ASN A 200 1.31 33.14 -23.76
C ASN A 200 2.40 34.23 -23.84
N ALA A 201 3.35 34.00 -24.75
CA ALA A 201 3.71 35.01 -25.75
C ALA A 201 3.84 34.34 -27.11
N ALA A 202 2.96 34.74 -28.02
CA ALA A 202 3.03 34.44 -29.44
C ALA A 202 3.92 35.47 -30.15
N SER A 203 4.49 35.02 -31.27
CA SER A 203 4.94 35.80 -32.43
C SER A 203 6.23 36.62 -32.32
N ALA A 204 7.28 36.13 -32.98
CA ALA A 204 7.99 36.91 -33.98
C ALA A 204 8.65 35.97 -35.00
N GLU A 205 8.28 36.19 -36.26
CA GLU A 205 8.88 35.66 -37.48
C GLU A 205 10.37 36.02 -37.53
N HIS A 206 11.20 35.09 -38.00
CA HIS A 206 12.19 35.42 -39.03
C HIS A 206 12.74 34.16 -39.72
N ASP A 207 12.65 34.21 -41.04
CA ASP A 207 13.39 33.42 -42.02
C ASP A 207 14.89 33.31 -41.67
N ASP A 208 15.52 32.15 -41.87
CA ASP A 208 16.44 32.00 -43.01
C ASP A 208 16.94 30.55 -43.22
N GLN A 209 16.67 30.10 -44.44
CA GLN A 209 17.49 29.34 -45.39
C GLN A 209 18.66 28.41 -44.97
N SER A 210 18.71 27.33 -45.76
CA SER A 210 19.90 26.59 -46.24
C SER A 210 20.52 25.58 -45.26
N ASP A 211 21.14 24.48 -45.68
CA ASP A 211 21.12 23.68 -46.89
C ASP A 211 21.78 22.34 -46.51
N ALA A 212 21.36 21.29 -47.19
CA ALA A 212 22.11 20.14 -47.70
C ALA A 212 23.33 19.51 -46.98
N HIS A 213 23.37 18.16 -47.12
CA HIS A 213 24.55 17.28 -47.25
C HIS A 213 25.39 17.00 -45.99
N THR A 214 25.98 15.83 -45.70
CA THR A 214 25.94 14.40 -46.10
C THR A 214 26.88 13.68 -45.11
N ASP A 215 27.01 12.35 -45.26
CA ASP A 215 28.09 11.47 -44.76
C ASP A 215 27.88 10.86 -43.35
N GLU A 216 27.74 9.54 -43.19
CA GLU A 216 28.56 8.39 -43.66
C GLU A 216 29.69 8.05 -42.66
N GLU A 217 29.62 6.78 -42.20
CA GLU A 217 30.74 5.92 -41.77
C GLU A 217 31.63 6.32 -40.57
N LEU A 218 31.62 5.49 -39.51
CA LEU A 218 32.65 4.44 -39.35
C LEU A 218 32.46 3.59 -38.09
N ARG A 219 32.71 2.29 -38.29
CA ARG A 219 32.85 1.21 -37.31
C ARG A 219 34.22 1.25 -36.62
N THR A 220 34.31 0.40 -35.59
CA THR A 220 35.48 -0.28 -34.99
C THR A 220 36.42 0.50 -34.06
N ARG A 221 36.46 0.07 -32.78
CA ARG A 221 37.65 -0.51 -32.10
C ARG A 221 37.43 -0.69 -30.59
N LEU A 222 37.71 -1.89 -30.06
CA LEU A 222 38.72 -2.15 -29.01
C LEU A 222 38.59 -3.57 -28.44
N ASP A 223 39.42 -4.48 -28.94
CA ASP A 223 40.03 -5.55 -28.16
C ASP A 223 41.38 -5.04 -27.67
N ASP A 224 41.72 -5.28 -26.39
CA ASP A 224 43.02 -5.81 -25.96
C ASP A 224 43.15 -5.76 -24.43
N THR A 225 43.32 -6.92 -23.80
CA THR A 225 44.42 -7.11 -22.82
C THR A 225 44.60 -8.59 -22.47
N ARG A 226 45.84 -9.06 -22.66
CA ARG A 226 46.28 -10.44 -22.47
C ARG A 226 47.45 -10.47 -21.48
N LEU A 227 47.23 -11.19 -20.37
CA LEU A 227 48.10 -12.11 -19.61
C LEU A 227 49.58 -11.82 -19.24
N LEU A 228 49.90 -12.47 -18.10
CA LEU A 228 51.17 -13.00 -17.56
C LEU A 228 51.81 -12.10 -16.47
N SER A 229 52.28 -12.58 -15.31
CA SER A 229 52.43 -13.94 -14.72
C SER A 229 53.12 -13.84 -13.35
N ASN A 230 53.00 -14.89 -12.50
CA ASN A 230 53.98 -15.42 -11.52
C ASN A 230 54.29 -14.58 -10.25
N THR A 231 54.64 -15.08 -9.05
CA THR A 231 55.03 -16.40 -8.48
C THR A 231 55.25 -16.27 -6.95
N GLY A 232 55.04 -17.37 -6.20
CA GLY A 232 55.72 -17.73 -4.92
C GLY A 232 55.40 -16.88 -3.67
N GLU A 233 55.63 -17.29 -2.43
CA GLU A 233 55.95 -18.54 -1.72
C GLU A 233 55.88 -18.19 -0.21
N ASP A 234 55.54 -19.17 0.63
CA ASP A 234 55.86 -19.37 2.07
C ASP A 234 56.21 -18.19 3.02
N SER A 235 55.54 -18.13 4.18
CA SER A 235 56.14 -18.52 5.48
C SER A 235 55.33 -18.12 6.72
N ASN A 236 55.26 -19.08 7.64
CA ASN A 236 54.99 -18.97 9.08
C ASN A 236 55.76 -17.83 9.77
N ARG A 237 55.14 -17.15 10.76
CA ARG A 237 55.74 -17.02 12.12
C ARG A 237 54.75 -16.52 13.18
N ARG A 238 54.64 -17.31 14.25
CA ARG A 238 54.25 -16.90 15.61
C ARG A 238 55.19 -15.81 16.13
N THR A 239 54.68 -14.93 16.98
CA THR A 239 55.13 -14.78 18.39
C THR A 239 54.19 -13.85 19.15
N ASP A 240 53.72 -14.36 20.28
CA ASP A 240 53.23 -13.60 21.42
C ASP A 240 54.29 -12.63 21.94
N THR A 241 53.87 -11.48 22.47
CA THR A 241 54.58 -10.83 23.59
C THR A 241 53.64 -9.85 24.29
N GLU A 242 53.22 -10.25 25.49
CA GLU A 242 52.85 -9.34 26.58
C GLU A 242 54.01 -8.38 26.87
N SER A 243 53.70 -7.14 27.23
CA SER A 243 54.32 -6.45 28.37
C SER A 243 53.64 -5.11 28.63
N ASP A 244 53.25 -4.96 29.89
CA ASP A 244 52.94 -3.72 30.58
C ASP A 244 53.95 -2.60 30.30
N SER A 245 53.49 -1.35 30.37
CA SER A 245 54.11 -0.32 31.21
C SER A 245 53.27 0.95 31.25
N GLN A 246 52.91 1.34 32.47
CA GLN A 246 52.48 2.66 32.87
C GLN A 246 53.60 3.69 32.66
N SER A 247 53.25 4.92 32.31
CA SER A 247 53.86 6.11 32.91
C SER A 247 53.05 7.36 32.59
N ASP A 248 52.60 8.02 33.65
CA ASP A 248 52.16 9.40 33.67
C ASP A 248 53.25 10.34 33.11
N THR A 249 52.86 11.43 32.46
CA THR A 249 53.56 12.72 32.55
C THR A 249 52.63 13.85 32.14
N GLU A 250 52.45 14.78 33.06
CA GLU A 250 51.84 16.10 32.85
C GLU A 250 52.76 17.01 32.03
N SER A 251 52.13 18.01 31.40
CA SER A 251 52.54 19.43 31.34
C SER A 251 52.72 20.02 29.94
N ASP A 252 51.99 21.14 29.80
CA ASP A 252 52.33 22.38 29.12
C ASP A 252 52.26 22.52 27.59
N SER A 253 51.20 23.24 27.19
CA SER A 253 51.28 24.58 26.58
C SER A 253 52.29 24.80 25.46
N GLN A 254 51.81 24.90 24.21
CA GLN A 254 52.09 26.05 23.35
C GLN A 254 51.23 26.07 22.09
N SER A 255 50.85 27.29 21.72
CA SER A 255 50.27 27.69 20.44
C SER A 255 51.20 27.31 19.28
N ASP A 256 50.63 27.06 18.10
CA ASP A 256 50.82 27.96 16.96
C ASP A 256 49.98 27.54 15.75
N HIS A 257 49.71 28.55 14.93
CA HIS A 257 49.00 28.54 13.66
C HIS A 257 49.42 27.43 12.70
N GLU A 258 48.44 26.69 12.19
CA GLU A 258 48.45 26.31 10.77
C GLU A 258 47.06 26.54 10.15
N ARG A 259 47.10 27.29 9.04
CA ARG A 259 46.08 27.31 8.00
C ARG A 259 46.02 25.90 7.43
N ASP A 260 44.83 25.36 7.27
CA ASP A 260 44.53 24.55 6.11
C ASP A 260 43.10 24.83 5.63
N THR A 261 43.04 25.17 4.35
CA THR A 261 41.86 25.31 3.54
C THR A 261 41.38 23.91 3.16
N GLU A 262 40.40 23.38 3.90
CA GLU A 262 39.64 22.23 3.44
C GLU A 262 38.37 22.73 2.74
N SER A 263 38.36 22.50 1.43
CA SER A 263 37.18 22.62 0.58
C SER A 263 36.19 21.52 0.94
N GLU A 264 35.13 21.89 1.65
CA GLU A 264 33.91 21.10 1.78
C GLU A 264 33.24 21.02 0.39
N ASP A 265 33.43 19.90 -0.31
CA ASP A 265 32.55 19.47 -1.40
C ASP A 265 31.98 18.10 -1.02
N ASP A 266 31.20 18.10 0.06
CA ASP A 266 30.30 17.00 0.41
C ASP A 266 28.97 17.21 -0.32
N SER A 267 28.98 16.93 -1.62
CA SER A 267 27.78 16.75 -2.42
C SER A 267 27.34 15.27 -2.42
N ASP A 268 27.18 14.71 -1.23
CA ASP A 268 26.47 13.44 -1.04
C ASP A 268 24.96 13.67 -1.20
N VAL A 269 24.52 13.70 -2.45
CA VAL A 269 23.11 13.64 -2.86
C VAL A 269 22.61 12.21 -2.59
N TYR A 270 22.37 11.88 -1.31
CA TYR A 270 21.49 10.78 -0.96
C TYR A 270 20.05 11.29 -1.07
N SER A 271 19.44 11.00 -2.23
CA SER A 271 17.98 11.01 -2.35
C SER A 271 17.45 9.86 -1.51
N ASP A 272 17.19 10.12 -0.22
CA ASP A 272 16.28 9.31 0.60
C ASP A 272 14.86 9.51 0.04
N ASP A 273 14.61 8.88 -1.10
CA ASP A 273 13.30 8.77 -1.74
C ASP A 273 12.51 7.62 -1.11
N GLU A 274 12.39 7.64 0.23
CA GLU A 274 11.24 7.06 0.93
C GLU A 274 10.15 8.13 1.12
N SER A 275 9.95 8.97 0.09
CA SER A 275 8.68 9.64 -0.09
C SER A 275 7.66 8.59 -0.55
N VAL A 276 7.25 7.73 0.40
CA VAL A 276 5.93 7.12 0.29
C VAL A 276 4.97 8.31 0.39
N ILE A 277 4.68 8.91 -0.76
CA ILE A 277 3.60 9.86 -0.94
C ILE A 277 2.36 9.06 -0.55
N TYR A 278 2.00 9.15 0.73
CA TYR A 278 0.64 8.89 1.15
C TYR A 278 -0.17 9.93 0.39
N THR A 279 -0.71 9.55 -0.76
CA THR A 279 -1.84 10.30 -1.28
C THR A 279 -2.89 10.19 -0.18
N ASP A 280 -3.20 11.31 0.45
CA ASP A 280 -4.29 11.39 1.43
C ASP A 280 -5.60 10.81 0.86
N ASP A 281 -5.69 10.65 -0.47
CA ASP A 281 -6.77 10.00 -1.20
C ASP A 281 -6.97 8.50 -0.88
N GLU A 282 -5.93 7.68 -0.64
CA GLU A 282 -6.14 6.25 -0.32
C GLU A 282 -6.54 6.02 1.14
N LEU A 283 -6.13 6.91 2.05
CA LEU A 283 -6.59 6.85 3.45
C LEU A 283 -7.98 7.48 3.64
N ASN A 284 -8.38 8.41 2.78
CA ASN A 284 -9.69 9.08 2.83
C ASN A 284 -10.74 8.50 1.87
N ALA A 285 -10.37 7.59 0.96
CA ALA A 285 -11.30 6.72 0.27
C ALA A 285 -11.87 5.69 1.25
N HIS A 286 -12.60 6.17 2.26
CA HIS A 286 -13.56 5.35 2.92
C HIS A 286 -14.61 5.02 1.85
N PRO A 287 -14.81 3.75 1.48
CA PRO A 287 -15.94 3.38 0.64
C PRO A 287 -17.20 3.88 1.37
N ASP A 288 -17.78 4.96 0.86
CA ASP A 288 -19.04 5.53 1.32
C ASP A 288 -20.17 4.66 0.75
N ASP A 289 -20.16 3.38 1.14
CA ASP A 289 -21.05 2.37 0.59
C ASP A 289 -22.48 2.50 1.15
N GLY A 290 -22.85 3.65 1.74
CA GLY A 290 -24.13 3.87 2.41
C GLY A 290 -24.44 2.89 3.55
N GLN A 291 -23.49 2.02 3.90
CA GLN A 291 -23.62 0.94 4.89
C GLN A 291 -23.07 1.31 6.27
N HIS A 292 -22.63 2.55 6.46
CA HIS A 292 -22.19 2.98 7.79
C HIS A 292 -23.32 2.82 8.80
N PRO A 293 -23.10 2.07 9.90
CA PRO A 293 -24.11 1.90 10.93
C PRO A 293 -24.58 3.27 11.43
N LYS A 294 -25.89 3.51 11.30
CA LYS A 294 -26.49 4.77 11.78
C LYS A 294 -26.42 4.85 13.31
N ASP A 295 -26.55 3.71 13.99
CA ASP A 295 -26.45 3.61 15.44
C ASP A 295 -24.99 3.80 15.90
N PRO A 296 -24.68 4.81 16.76
CA PRO A 296 -23.36 4.97 17.35
C PRO A 296 -22.85 3.72 18.08
N ARG A 297 -23.74 2.87 18.61
CA ARG A 297 -23.36 1.61 19.28
C ARG A 297 -22.73 0.62 18.32
N GLU A 298 -23.38 0.42 17.17
CA GLU A 298 -22.87 -0.46 16.11
C GLU A 298 -21.53 0.06 15.59
N ARG A 299 -21.35 1.39 15.47
CA ARG A 299 -20.05 1.99 15.10
C ARG A 299 -18.97 1.73 16.14
N ILE A 300 -19.27 1.85 17.44
CA ILE A 300 -18.31 1.52 18.52
C ILE A 300 -17.89 0.05 18.46
N ILE A 301 -18.85 -0.86 18.29
CA ILE A 301 -18.57 -2.30 18.18
C ILE A 301 -17.70 -2.58 16.95
N ALA A 302 -18.04 -2.01 15.80
CA ALA A 302 -17.28 -2.17 14.56
C ALA A 302 -15.85 -1.64 14.70
N SER A 303 -15.67 -0.40 15.17
CA SER A 303 -14.34 0.19 15.38
C SER A 303 -13.51 -0.55 16.42
N THR A 304 -14.14 -1.09 17.48
CA THR A 304 -13.40 -1.89 18.48
C THR A 304 -12.97 -3.23 17.90
N THR A 305 -13.83 -3.87 17.10
CA THR A 305 -13.50 -5.11 16.38
C THR A 305 -12.34 -4.89 15.41
N GLU A 306 -12.33 -3.76 14.70
CA GLU A 306 -11.21 -3.35 13.85
C GLU A 306 -9.92 -3.17 14.68
N CYS A 307 -9.99 -2.49 15.82
CA CYS A 307 -8.85 -2.33 16.72
C CYS A 307 -8.31 -3.69 17.21
N PHE A 308 -9.19 -4.61 17.60
CA PHE A 308 -8.79 -5.97 17.98
C PHE A 308 -8.10 -6.70 16.84
N GLY A 309 -8.65 -6.63 15.63
CA GLY A 309 -8.02 -7.21 14.44
C GLY A 309 -6.61 -6.68 14.22
N LEU A 310 -6.41 -5.36 14.31
CA LEU A 310 -5.08 -4.74 14.16
C LEU A 310 -4.11 -5.11 15.30
N ILE A 311 -4.59 -5.18 16.54
CA ILE A 311 -3.78 -5.62 17.69
C ILE A 311 -3.34 -7.08 17.49
N ASP A 312 -4.26 -7.97 17.12
CA ASP A 312 -3.96 -9.39 16.90
C ASP A 312 -3.02 -9.56 15.69
N LEU A 313 -3.16 -8.74 14.64
CA LEU A 313 -2.23 -8.70 13.51
C LEU A 313 -0.83 -8.26 13.92
N LEU A 314 -0.71 -7.21 14.75
CA LEU A 314 0.57 -6.73 15.30
C LEU A 314 1.23 -7.77 16.22
N ILE A 315 0.44 -8.45 17.05
CA ILE A 315 0.94 -9.54 17.89
C ILE A 315 1.42 -10.68 16.98
N LYS A 316 0.60 -11.11 16.03
CA LYS A 316 0.95 -12.19 15.10
C LYS A 316 2.21 -11.86 14.31
N SER A 317 2.37 -10.64 13.80
CA SER A 317 3.51 -10.24 12.94
C SER A 317 4.87 -10.43 13.60
N TYR A 318 4.96 -10.32 14.93
CA TYR A 318 6.16 -10.63 15.71
C TYR A 318 6.63 -12.07 15.52
N THR A 319 5.67 -13.01 15.54
CA THR A 319 5.94 -14.45 15.48
C THR A 319 6.08 -14.99 14.06
N ARG A 320 5.78 -14.20 13.03
CA ARG A 320 5.85 -14.63 11.63
C ARG A 320 7.30 -14.79 11.19
N SER A 321 7.63 -15.86 10.46
CA SER A 321 8.89 -15.95 9.71
C SER A 321 8.89 -15.00 8.51
N ASP A 322 10.06 -14.76 7.90
CA ASP A 322 10.15 -13.89 6.71
C ASP A 322 9.35 -14.48 5.55
N PHE A 323 9.38 -15.80 5.42
CA PHE A 323 8.54 -16.49 4.45
C PHE A 323 7.05 -16.32 4.73
N ASN A 324 6.60 -16.41 5.99
CA ASN A 324 5.19 -16.22 6.30
C ASN A 324 4.72 -14.78 6.00
N TYR A 325 5.61 -13.79 6.17
CA TYR A 325 5.38 -12.41 5.76
C TYR A 325 5.14 -12.31 4.25
N LEU A 326 6.02 -12.90 3.43
CA LEU A 326 5.85 -12.94 1.97
C LEU A 326 4.58 -13.70 1.56
N GLN A 327 4.29 -14.83 2.19
CA GLN A 327 3.09 -15.63 1.89
C GLN A 327 1.78 -14.86 2.12
N GLU A 328 1.73 -13.96 3.10
CA GLU A 328 0.54 -13.13 3.32
C GLU A 328 0.29 -12.20 2.13
N SER A 329 1.31 -11.48 1.70
CA SER A 329 1.25 -10.64 0.49
C SER A 329 0.82 -11.44 -0.74
N TRP A 330 1.29 -12.69 -0.87
CA TRP A 330 0.86 -13.57 -1.96
C TRP A 330 -0.60 -14.01 -1.86
N ARG A 331 -1.13 -14.23 -0.66
CA ARG A 331 -2.56 -14.51 -0.44
C ARG A 331 -3.43 -13.32 -0.83
N GLU A 332 -3.03 -12.11 -0.43
CA GLU A 332 -3.70 -10.88 -0.81
C GLU A 332 -3.72 -10.71 -2.34
N GLY A 333 -2.58 -10.91 -3.00
CA GLY A 333 -2.48 -10.90 -4.45
C GLY A 333 -3.38 -11.93 -5.14
N THR A 334 -3.50 -13.13 -4.56
CA THR A 334 -4.42 -14.16 -5.04
C THR A 334 -5.89 -13.70 -4.95
N GLN A 335 -6.29 -13.09 -3.84
CA GLN A 335 -7.65 -12.58 -3.66
C GLN A 335 -7.98 -11.47 -4.65
N ILE A 336 -7.01 -10.56 -4.91
CA ILE A 336 -7.14 -9.51 -5.92
C ILE A 336 -7.39 -10.12 -7.30
N ILE A 337 -6.64 -11.16 -7.66
CA ILE A 337 -6.82 -11.87 -8.94
C ILE A 337 -8.18 -12.56 -9.00
N GLU A 338 -8.63 -13.22 -7.93
CA GLU A 338 -9.94 -13.90 -7.90
C GLU A 338 -11.08 -12.91 -8.13
N ASN A 339 -11.08 -11.79 -7.39
CA ASN A 339 -12.06 -10.73 -7.55
C ASN A 339 -12.05 -10.15 -8.97
N THR A 340 -10.86 -10.05 -9.57
CA THR A 340 -10.68 -9.56 -10.96
C THR A 340 -11.23 -10.53 -11.99
N ILE A 341 -11.00 -11.84 -11.82
CA ILE A 341 -11.58 -12.88 -12.67
C ILE A 341 -13.11 -12.83 -12.59
N GLU A 342 -13.67 -12.77 -11.38
CA GLU A 342 -15.13 -12.68 -11.21
C GLU A 342 -15.72 -11.46 -11.93
N LYS A 343 -15.10 -10.29 -11.75
CA LYS A 343 -15.54 -9.05 -12.41
C LYS A 343 -15.47 -9.18 -13.93
N LEU A 344 -14.36 -9.69 -14.46
CA LEU A 344 -14.16 -9.87 -15.89
C LEU A 344 -15.17 -10.86 -16.50
N VAL A 345 -15.42 -11.99 -15.84
CA VAL A 345 -16.40 -12.98 -16.29
C VAL A 345 -17.82 -12.41 -16.29
N ARG A 346 -18.20 -11.66 -15.24
CA ARG A 346 -19.50 -10.98 -15.20
C ARG A 346 -19.67 -10.02 -16.38
N GLN A 347 -18.65 -9.22 -16.69
CA GLN A 347 -18.69 -8.28 -17.81
C GLN A 347 -18.76 -8.98 -19.17
N ILE A 348 -17.98 -10.05 -19.38
CA ILE A 348 -18.06 -10.87 -20.60
C ILE A 348 -19.47 -11.45 -20.80
N ASN A 349 -20.10 -11.94 -19.73
CA ASN A 349 -21.46 -12.49 -19.81
C ASN A 349 -22.51 -11.43 -20.15
N ILE A 350 -22.37 -10.23 -19.58
CA ILE A 350 -23.23 -9.08 -19.92
C ILE A 350 -23.06 -8.74 -21.40
N GLY A 351 -21.83 -8.55 -21.86
CA GLY A 351 -21.55 -8.20 -23.25
C GLY A 351 -22.00 -9.25 -24.26
N THR A 352 -21.83 -10.53 -23.94
CA THR A 352 -22.33 -11.63 -24.78
C THR A 352 -23.86 -11.60 -24.86
N SER A 353 -24.54 -11.34 -23.74
CA SER A 353 -26.00 -11.24 -23.69
C SER A 353 -26.53 -10.03 -24.49
N GLU A 354 -25.80 -8.92 -24.51
CA GLU A 354 -26.14 -7.77 -25.34
C GLU A 354 -26.05 -8.09 -26.84
N VAL A 355 -24.96 -8.73 -27.27
CA VAL A 355 -24.76 -9.15 -28.66
C VAL A 355 -25.85 -10.13 -29.10
N ASP A 356 -26.23 -11.08 -28.24
CA ASP A 356 -27.30 -12.03 -28.54
C ASP A 356 -28.68 -11.35 -28.67
N ARG A 357 -28.92 -10.26 -27.92
CA ARG A 357 -30.17 -9.48 -28.01
C ARG A 357 -30.23 -8.65 -29.27
N THR A 358 -29.12 -8.01 -29.66
CA THR A 358 -29.07 -7.20 -30.89
C THR A 358 -29.17 -8.07 -32.14
N ALA A 359 -28.57 -9.27 -32.13
CA ALA A 359 -28.64 -10.21 -33.24
C ALA A 359 -30.05 -10.81 -33.47
N LYS A 360 -30.91 -10.82 -32.45
CA LYS A 360 -32.25 -11.43 -32.51
C LYS A 360 -33.37 -10.45 -32.86
N VAL A 361 -33.11 -9.15 -33.03
CA VAL A 361 -34.14 -8.18 -33.43
C VAL A 361 -34.63 -8.56 -34.82
N PRO A 362 -35.85 -9.12 -34.98
CA PRO A 362 -36.31 -9.62 -36.26
C PRO A 362 -36.51 -8.45 -37.20
N GLU A 363 -35.93 -8.51 -38.40
CA GLU A 363 -36.03 -7.55 -39.50
C GLU A 363 -37.44 -7.46 -40.11
N SER A 364 -38.47 -7.73 -39.31
CA SER A 364 -39.83 -7.97 -39.78
C SER A 364 -40.85 -7.27 -38.88
N ALA A 365 -40.90 -5.95 -38.97
CA ALA A 365 -42.17 -5.24 -38.93
C ALA A 365 -42.40 -4.68 -40.34
N PRO A 366 -43.27 -5.32 -41.17
CA PRO A 366 -43.61 -4.75 -42.46
C PRO A 366 -44.21 -3.37 -42.20
N ALA A 367 -43.80 -2.39 -43.00
CA ALA A 367 -44.39 -1.07 -43.09
C ALA A 367 -45.88 -1.20 -43.50
N GLY A 368 -46.73 -1.54 -42.53
CA GLY A 368 -48.15 -1.67 -42.67
C GLY A 368 -48.82 -0.34 -42.39
N ASN A 369 -48.97 0.46 -43.45
CA ASN A 369 -50.09 1.37 -43.68
C ASN A 369 -50.67 2.11 -42.46
N GLN A 370 -50.09 3.26 -42.09
CA GLN A 370 -50.89 4.35 -41.52
C GLN A 370 -51.21 5.36 -42.62
N ALA A 371 -52.26 5.06 -43.35
CA ALA A 371 -53.03 6.05 -44.07
C ALA A 371 -54.02 6.74 -43.11
N ARG A 372 -54.21 8.06 -43.31
CA ARG A 372 -55.37 8.91 -42.88
C ARG A 372 -55.45 9.28 -41.38
N ALA A 373 -55.73 10.51 -40.96
CA ALA A 373 -56.13 11.77 -41.61
C ALA A 373 -55.89 12.98 -40.66
N GLN A 374 -55.57 14.16 -41.24
CA GLN A 374 -56.11 15.53 -40.99
C GLN A 374 -56.61 15.88 -39.54
N SER A 375 -56.30 17.02 -38.88
CA SER A 375 -56.17 18.42 -39.34
C SER A 375 -55.77 19.42 -38.22
N SER A 376 -54.98 20.45 -38.59
CA SER A 376 -55.06 21.89 -38.18
C SER A 376 -54.54 22.36 -36.79
N PRO A 377 -54.33 23.69 -36.55
CA PRO A 377 -53.31 24.53 -37.21
C PRO A 377 -52.61 25.57 -36.26
N ILE A 378 -51.43 26.03 -36.67
CA ILE A 378 -50.83 27.37 -36.45
C ILE A 378 -50.43 27.77 -35.01
N GLY A 379 -49.11 27.95 -34.85
CA GLY A 379 -48.46 28.60 -33.71
C GLY A 379 -46.95 28.66 -33.94
N GLU A 380 -46.53 29.59 -34.78
CA GLU A 380 -45.14 29.87 -35.16
C GLU A 380 -44.26 30.20 -33.94
N THR A 381 -43.05 29.62 -33.87
CA THR A 381 -41.79 30.37 -33.68
C THR A 381 -40.64 29.45 -34.08
N GLN A 382 -39.99 29.82 -35.17
CA GLN A 382 -38.87 29.12 -35.80
C GLN A 382 -37.57 29.41 -35.03
N SER A 383 -36.85 28.36 -34.65
CA SER A 383 -35.39 28.39 -34.51
C SER A 383 -34.85 27.10 -35.11
N SER A 384 -34.54 27.19 -36.40
CA SER A 384 -34.02 26.14 -37.25
C SER A 384 -32.56 25.85 -36.89
N THR A 385 -32.35 24.88 -36.00
CA THR A 385 -31.16 24.05 -36.03
C THR A 385 -31.51 22.79 -36.80
N SER A 386 -31.13 22.75 -38.08
CA SER A 386 -31.23 21.58 -38.96
C SER A 386 -30.47 20.41 -38.34
N ARG A 387 -31.21 19.57 -37.60
CA ARG A 387 -30.74 18.30 -37.10
C ARG A 387 -30.85 17.32 -38.25
N GLU A 388 -29.76 17.19 -39.01
CA GLU A 388 -29.59 16.10 -39.97
C GLU A 388 -29.83 14.77 -39.24
N ASN A 389 -30.97 14.14 -39.52
CA ASN A 389 -31.23 12.76 -39.15
C ASN A 389 -30.34 11.89 -40.03
N GLN A 390 -29.09 11.66 -39.59
CA GLN A 390 -28.24 10.64 -40.17
C GLN A 390 -28.92 9.28 -39.94
N VAL A 391 -29.54 8.77 -41.01
CA VAL A 391 -29.99 7.38 -41.12
C VAL A 391 -28.73 6.53 -41.11
N THR A 392 -28.35 6.05 -39.92
CA THR A 392 -27.29 5.06 -39.75
C THR A 392 -27.77 3.78 -40.44
N GLY A 393 -27.14 3.44 -41.56
CA GLY A 393 -27.50 2.25 -42.32
C GLY A 393 -27.22 0.96 -41.54
N PRO A 394 -27.87 -0.16 -41.91
CA PRO A 394 -27.73 -1.47 -41.25
C PRO A 394 -26.28 -1.98 -41.15
N HIS A 395 -25.38 -1.52 -42.02
CA HIS A 395 -23.95 -1.82 -41.95
C HIS A 395 -23.26 -1.32 -40.67
N ALA A 396 -23.68 -0.18 -40.10
CA ALA A 396 -23.05 0.37 -38.89
C ALA A 396 -23.33 -0.50 -37.65
N THR A 397 -24.45 -1.22 -37.64
CA THR A 397 -24.82 -2.15 -36.56
C THR A 397 -24.03 -3.46 -36.60
N GLU A 398 -23.78 -4.02 -37.79
CA GLU A 398 -22.99 -5.24 -37.93
C GLU A 398 -21.53 -5.03 -37.54
N GLU A 399 -20.95 -3.90 -37.94
CA GLU A 399 -19.57 -3.54 -37.59
C GLU A 399 -19.39 -3.39 -36.07
N LYS A 400 -20.32 -2.68 -35.40
CA LYS A 400 -20.31 -2.55 -33.93
C LYS A 400 -20.42 -3.89 -33.22
N ILE A 401 -21.27 -4.79 -33.71
CA ILE A 401 -21.40 -6.15 -33.14
C ILE A 401 -20.10 -6.94 -33.31
N ALA A 402 -19.49 -6.87 -34.50
CA ALA A 402 -18.22 -7.53 -34.77
C ALA A 402 -17.10 -6.99 -33.88
N GLU A 403 -17.04 -5.68 -33.68
CA GLU A 403 -16.07 -5.03 -32.78
C GLU A 403 -16.26 -5.48 -31.32
N LYS A 404 -17.49 -5.44 -30.79
CA LYS A 404 -17.79 -5.95 -29.44
C LYS A 404 -17.37 -7.40 -29.27
N LEU A 405 -17.60 -8.25 -30.27
CA LEU A 405 -17.15 -9.64 -30.26
C LEU A 405 -15.62 -9.79 -30.25
N ARG A 406 -14.88 -8.89 -30.92
CA ARG A 406 -13.40 -8.87 -30.85
C ARG A 406 -12.93 -8.53 -29.44
N TRP A 407 -13.51 -7.51 -28.80
CA TRP A 407 -13.19 -7.15 -27.42
C TRP A 407 -13.55 -8.25 -26.41
N ILE A 408 -14.69 -8.93 -26.57
CA ILE A 408 -15.06 -10.09 -25.74
C ILE A 408 -14.01 -11.20 -25.89
N LYS A 409 -13.55 -11.51 -27.11
CA LYS A 409 -12.51 -12.51 -27.35
C LYS A 409 -11.17 -12.12 -26.74
N LEU A 410 -10.85 -10.83 -26.71
CA LEU A 410 -9.66 -10.28 -26.05
C LEU A 410 -9.74 -10.42 -24.53
N ALA A 411 -10.87 -10.02 -23.94
CA ALA A 411 -11.17 -10.21 -22.52
C ALA A 411 -11.03 -11.68 -22.10
N GLN A 412 -11.59 -12.60 -22.89
CA GLN A 412 -11.47 -14.04 -22.66
C GLN A 412 -10.02 -14.54 -22.69
N SER A 413 -9.13 -13.95 -23.49
CA SER A 413 -7.71 -14.34 -23.51
C SER A 413 -6.91 -13.92 -22.28
N ILE A 414 -7.40 -12.98 -21.47
CA ILE A 414 -6.73 -12.61 -20.21
C ILE A 414 -7.00 -13.64 -19.11
N ILE A 415 -8.14 -14.34 -19.15
CA ILE A 415 -8.56 -15.28 -18.10
C ILE A 415 -7.50 -16.38 -17.84
N PRO A 416 -6.91 -17.05 -18.85
CA PRO A 416 -5.84 -18.01 -18.62
C PRO A 416 -4.64 -17.40 -17.87
N LEU A 417 -4.24 -16.17 -18.21
CA LEU A 417 -3.13 -15.48 -17.56
C LEU A 417 -3.42 -15.22 -16.08
N LEU A 418 -4.61 -14.67 -15.77
CA LEU A 418 -5.08 -14.48 -14.39
C LEU A 418 -5.10 -15.81 -13.62
N LYS A 419 -5.65 -16.87 -14.21
CA LYS A 419 -5.73 -18.19 -13.56
C LYS A 419 -4.35 -18.78 -13.27
N VAL A 420 -3.42 -18.69 -14.21
CA VAL A 420 -2.05 -19.20 -14.07
C VAL A 420 -1.32 -18.47 -12.95
N THR A 421 -1.41 -17.14 -12.90
CA THR A 421 -0.86 -16.32 -11.80
C THR A 421 -1.51 -16.64 -10.47
N ARG A 422 -2.85 -16.78 -10.43
CA ARG A 422 -3.58 -17.21 -9.23
C ARG A 422 -3.07 -18.55 -8.70
N VAL A 423 -2.96 -19.55 -9.56
CA VAL A 423 -2.50 -20.90 -9.19
C VAL A 423 -1.07 -20.86 -8.68
N TYR A 424 -0.19 -20.10 -9.35
CA TYR A 424 1.20 -19.92 -8.92
C TYR A 424 1.27 -19.29 -7.52
N MET A 425 0.62 -18.15 -7.29
CA MET A 425 0.59 -17.48 -5.98
C MET A 425 -0.08 -18.31 -4.89
N ASN A 426 -1.15 -19.06 -5.22
CA ASN A 426 -1.77 -19.99 -4.29
C ASN A 426 -0.82 -21.10 -3.87
N LYS A 427 -0.08 -21.69 -4.82
CA LYS A 427 0.90 -22.72 -4.48
C LYS A 427 1.98 -22.16 -3.55
N LEU A 428 2.55 -21.00 -3.87
CA LEU A 428 3.57 -20.36 -3.05
C LEU A 428 3.06 -20.03 -1.63
N SER A 429 1.83 -19.54 -1.52
CA SER A 429 1.22 -19.14 -0.23
C SER A 429 0.79 -20.30 0.67
N HIS A 430 0.61 -21.50 0.11
CA HIS A 430 0.18 -22.70 0.85
C HIS A 430 1.29 -23.72 1.06
N THR A 431 2.48 -23.53 0.48
CA THR A 431 3.62 -24.40 0.79
C THR A 431 3.93 -24.30 2.28
N ARG A 432 3.84 -25.44 2.98
CA ARG A 432 4.12 -25.51 4.41
C ARG A 432 5.61 -25.36 4.64
N THR A 433 5.97 -24.53 5.62
CA THR A 433 7.36 -24.41 6.11
C THR A 433 7.87 -25.68 6.79
N SER A 434 6.97 -26.56 7.23
CA SER A 434 7.32 -27.82 7.89
C SER A 434 7.80 -28.91 6.93
N ASP A 435 7.39 -28.83 5.66
CA ASP A 435 7.97 -29.67 4.62
C ASP A 435 9.30 -29.01 4.24
N GLN A 436 10.42 -29.67 4.54
CA GLN A 436 11.80 -29.16 4.50
C GLN A 436 12.28 -28.60 3.14
N SER A 437 11.40 -28.52 2.15
CA SER A 437 11.68 -28.26 0.74
C SER A 437 11.99 -26.81 0.40
N ILE A 438 11.36 -25.85 1.08
CA ILE A 438 11.57 -24.42 0.82
C ILE A 438 12.09 -23.76 2.08
N THR A 439 13.36 -24.03 2.40
CA THR A 439 14.07 -23.21 3.36
C THR A 439 14.54 -21.96 2.63
N ILE A 440 13.68 -20.93 2.52
CA ILE A 440 14.20 -19.57 2.41
C ILE A 440 14.99 -19.41 3.69
N ASN A 441 16.31 -19.59 3.61
CA ASN A 441 17.15 -19.55 4.79
C ASN A 441 16.94 -18.17 5.42
N ASP A 442 16.23 -18.11 6.56
CA ASP A 442 15.87 -16.86 7.24
C ASP A 442 17.12 -16.00 7.54
N ARG A 443 18.32 -16.61 7.45
CA ARG A 443 19.63 -15.97 7.57
C ARG A 443 20.22 -15.38 6.29
N MET A 444 19.64 -15.62 5.11
CA MET A 444 20.26 -15.25 3.83
C MET A 444 19.68 -13.98 3.19
N MET A 445 18.39 -13.69 3.38
CA MET A 445 17.80 -12.48 2.81
C MET A 445 17.85 -11.32 3.79
N ASN A 446 18.45 -10.21 3.37
CA ASN A 446 18.35 -8.94 4.07
C ASN A 446 16.98 -8.28 3.81
N SER A 447 16.67 -7.20 4.52
CA SER A 447 15.40 -6.48 4.39
C SER A 447 15.13 -5.99 2.98
N ASP A 448 16.13 -5.45 2.29
CA ASP A 448 15.97 -4.91 0.94
C ASP A 448 15.60 -6.00 -0.05
N GLN A 449 16.21 -7.18 0.08
CA GLN A 449 15.88 -8.35 -0.74
C GLN A 449 14.45 -8.83 -0.48
N ILE A 450 14.03 -8.88 0.78
CA ILE A 450 12.66 -9.27 1.15
C ILE A 450 11.65 -8.25 0.63
N MET A 451 11.91 -6.95 0.79
CA MET A 451 11.04 -5.90 0.30
C MET A 451 11.01 -5.82 -1.22
N SER A 452 12.17 -5.94 -1.89
CA SER A 452 12.23 -6.04 -3.34
C SER A 452 11.40 -7.21 -3.84
N LEU A 453 11.53 -8.38 -3.22
CA LEU A 453 10.76 -9.57 -3.55
C LEU A 453 9.26 -9.35 -3.34
N LYS A 454 8.87 -8.79 -2.19
CA LYS A 454 7.47 -8.45 -1.88
C LYS A 454 6.89 -7.50 -2.94
N THR A 455 7.54 -6.37 -3.20
CA THR A 455 7.09 -5.36 -4.17
C THR A 455 6.94 -5.95 -5.58
N LYS A 456 7.90 -6.79 -6.01
CA LYS A 456 7.84 -7.47 -7.32
C LYS A 456 6.71 -8.50 -7.40
N PHE A 457 6.38 -9.13 -6.28
CA PHE A 457 5.23 -10.03 -6.23
C PHE A 457 3.90 -9.29 -6.18
N GLU A 458 3.83 -8.16 -5.49
CA GLU A 458 2.63 -7.31 -5.40
C GLU A 458 2.31 -6.63 -6.73
N SER A 459 3.33 -6.33 -7.54
CA SER A 459 3.14 -5.78 -8.88
C SER A 459 2.53 -6.77 -9.87
N LEU A 460 2.68 -8.09 -9.67
CA LEU A 460 2.10 -9.11 -10.56
C LEU A 460 0.56 -9.05 -10.62
N PRO A 461 -0.18 -9.15 -9.49
CA PRO A 461 -1.62 -8.88 -9.49
C PRO A 461 -1.95 -7.48 -10.03
N GLY A 462 -1.24 -6.44 -9.59
CA GLY A 462 -1.52 -5.05 -9.96
C GLY A 462 -1.48 -4.82 -11.48
N THR A 463 -0.45 -5.31 -12.15
CA THR A 463 -0.30 -5.23 -13.61
C THR A 463 -1.43 -5.97 -14.33
N LEU A 464 -1.83 -7.15 -13.87
CA LEU A 464 -2.95 -7.90 -14.45
C LEU A 464 -4.30 -7.22 -14.24
N VAL A 465 -4.52 -6.61 -13.06
CA VAL A 465 -5.70 -5.79 -12.80
C VAL A 465 -5.72 -4.60 -13.75
N ASN A 466 -4.59 -3.94 -13.99
CA ASN A 466 -4.49 -2.82 -14.92
C ASN A 466 -4.79 -3.25 -16.36
N ILE A 467 -4.23 -4.36 -16.85
CA ILE A 467 -4.56 -4.92 -18.17
C ILE A 467 -6.07 -5.19 -18.26
N THR A 468 -6.66 -5.79 -17.22
CA THR A 468 -8.10 -6.09 -17.18
C THR A 468 -8.94 -4.82 -17.21
N LYS A 469 -8.59 -3.81 -16.41
CA LYS A 469 -9.25 -2.49 -16.40
C LYS A 469 -9.19 -1.84 -17.78
N LEU A 470 -8.03 -1.86 -18.43
CA LEU A 470 -7.87 -1.31 -19.78
C LEU A 470 -8.79 -2.02 -20.78
N VAL A 471 -8.89 -3.36 -20.75
CA VAL A 471 -9.82 -4.10 -21.64
C VAL A 471 -11.28 -3.72 -21.40
N LEU A 472 -11.67 -3.55 -20.13
CA LEU A 472 -13.04 -3.17 -19.81
C LEU A 472 -13.35 -1.73 -20.24
N ILE A 473 -12.43 -0.80 -20.02
CA ILE A 473 -12.59 0.60 -20.46
C ILE A 473 -12.69 0.67 -21.99
N THR A 474 -11.86 -0.08 -22.72
CA THR A 474 -11.95 -0.13 -24.19
C THR A 474 -13.21 -0.80 -24.70
N TYR A 475 -13.77 -1.73 -23.93
CA TYR A 475 -15.05 -2.37 -24.26
C TYR A 475 -16.23 -1.41 -24.11
N ASP A 476 -16.20 -0.55 -23.09
CA ASP A 476 -17.27 0.42 -22.81
C ASP A 476 -17.19 1.68 -23.69
N ASP A 477 -16.00 2.07 -24.16
CA ASP A 477 -15.78 3.28 -24.97
C ASP A 477 -15.19 2.94 -26.36
N GLU A 478 -16.08 2.74 -27.34
CA GLU A 478 -15.76 2.45 -28.74
C GLU A 478 -14.81 3.50 -29.36
N ASN A 479 -14.80 4.75 -28.88
CA ASN A 479 -14.02 5.82 -29.49
C ASN A 479 -12.59 5.95 -28.94
N ARG A 480 -12.28 5.31 -27.80
CA ARG A 480 -10.98 5.48 -27.11
C ARG A 480 -10.03 4.31 -27.25
N GLY A 481 -10.40 3.25 -27.97
CA GLY A 481 -9.58 2.04 -28.13
C GLY A 481 -8.12 2.31 -28.55
N ARG A 482 -7.89 3.35 -29.36
CA ARG A 482 -6.56 3.75 -29.84
C ARG A 482 -5.68 4.41 -28.77
N ASP A 483 -6.28 5.15 -27.84
CA ASP A 483 -5.55 5.91 -26.82
C ASP A 483 -4.97 4.97 -25.75
N TYR A 484 -5.57 3.79 -25.56
CA TYR A 484 -5.14 2.83 -24.54
C TYR A 484 -4.06 1.86 -25.00
N ARG A 485 -3.63 1.91 -26.27
CA ARG A 485 -2.58 1.02 -26.81
C ARG A 485 -1.28 1.11 -26.04
N PHE A 486 -0.86 2.33 -25.73
CA PHE A 486 0.33 2.55 -24.92
C PHE A 486 0.19 1.91 -23.53
N GLY A 487 -0.97 2.10 -22.87
CA GLY A 487 -1.24 1.51 -21.56
C GLY A 487 -1.18 -0.02 -21.54
N PHE A 488 -1.69 -0.68 -22.59
CA PHE A 488 -1.60 -2.13 -22.73
C PHE A 488 -0.17 -2.63 -22.86
N MET A 489 0.62 -2.01 -23.75
CA MET A 489 2.01 -2.39 -23.95
C MET A 489 2.83 -2.18 -22.68
N MET A 490 2.65 -1.05 -22.01
CA MET A 490 3.34 -0.75 -20.75
C MET A 490 2.97 -1.75 -19.65
N SER A 491 1.69 -2.09 -19.50
CA SER A 491 1.27 -3.07 -18.49
C SER A 491 1.77 -4.49 -18.80
N GLY A 492 1.82 -4.87 -20.09
CA GLY A 492 2.42 -6.13 -20.53
C GLY A 492 3.92 -6.20 -20.26
N PHE A 493 4.65 -5.12 -20.53
CA PHE A 493 6.08 -5.01 -20.22
C PHE A 493 6.35 -5.12 -18.71
N GLN A 494 5.58 -4.39 -17.90
CA GLN A 494 5.67 -4.46 -16.43
C GLN A 494 5.39 -5.87 -15.90
N PHE A 495 4.44 -6.60 -16.49
CA PHE A 495 4.18 -7.98 -16.11
C PHE A 495 5.37 -8.90 -16.42
N ILE A 496 6.00 -8.76 -17.60
CA ILE A 496 7.21 -9.52 -17.96
C ILE A 496 8.36 -9.18 -17.01
N GLU A 497 8.59 -7.90 -16.74
CA GLU A 497 9.65 -7.44 -15.85
C GLU A 497 9.46 -7.96 -14.41
N ALA A 498 8.23 -7.87 -13.88
CA ALA A 498 7.90 -8.39 -12.56
C ALA A 498 8.13 -9.91 -12.48
N LYS A 499 7.68 -10.65 -13.50
CA LYS A 499 7.88 -12.09 -13.61
C LYS A 499 9.36 -12.47 -13.64
N ASP A 500 10.15 -11.83 -14.51
CA ASP A 500 11.59 -12.09 -14.64
C ASP A 500 12.34 -11.73 -13.36
N SER A 501 11.89 -10.69 -12.66
CA SER A 501 12.46 -10.30 -11.38
C SER A 501 12.16 -11.30 -10.27
N VAL A 502 10.95 -11.87 -10.24
CA VAL A 502 10.58 -12.97 -9.33
C VAL A 502 11.45 -14.20 -9.60
N LYS A 503 11.68 -14.55 -10.87
CA LYS A 503 12.58 -15.65 -11.27
C LYS A 503 13.97 -15.50 -10.67
N LYS A 504 14.59 -14.33 -10.88
CA LYS A 504 15.95 -14.02 -10.41
C LYS A 504 16.08 -14.10 -8.89
N LEU A 505 15.01 -13.80 -8.15
CA LEU A 505 15.03 -13.78 -6.69
C LEU A 505 14.70 -15.13 -6.05
N ILE A 506 13.83 -15.94 -6.67
CA ILE A 506 13.44 -17.25 -6.12
C ILE A 506 14.43 -18.34 -6.47
N ILE A 507 14.98 -18.29 -7.69
CA ILE A 507 15.92 -19.27 -8.20
C ILE A 507 17.29 -18.60 -8.17
N PRO A 508 18.01 -18.61 -7.02
CA PRO A 508 19.41 -18.22 -7.05
C PRO A 508 20.13 -19.14 -8.06
N PRO A 509 21.20 -18.67 -8.71
CA PRO A 509 22.05 -19.55 -9.52
C PRO A 509 22.64 -20.62 -8.60
N VAL A 510 21.98 -21.78 -8.52
CA VAL A 510 22.46 -22.91 -7.73
C VAL A 510 23.67 -23.46 -8.46
N ASP A 511 24.84 -23.39 -7.84
CA ASP A 511 26.00 -24.18 -8.23
C ASP A 511 25.68 -25.64 -7.91
N PRO A 512 25.38 -26.50 -8.92
CA PRO A 512 24.95 -27.87 -8.69
C PRO A 512 26.02 -28.70 -7.97
N ALA A 513 27.28 -28.24 -7.91
CA ALA A 513 28.37 -28.94 -7.23
C ALA A 513 28.37 -28.77 -5.71
N ARG A 514 27.69 -27.76 -5.13
CA ARG A 514 27.88 -27.36 -3.72
C ARG A 514 26.82 -27.81 -2.72
N ASN A 515 25.66 -28.34 -3.14
CA ASN A 515 24.65 -28.76 -2.16
C ASN A 515 23.70 -29.87 -2.66
N PRO A 516 23.90 -31.13 -2.26
CA PRO A 516 23.00 -32.23 -2.61
C PRO A 516 21.65 -32.20 -1.85
N LEU A 517 21.43 -31.24 -0.95
CA LEU A 517 20.17 -31.05 -0.21
C LEU A 517 19.04 -30.38 -1.03
N PHE A 518 19.27 -30.05 -2.30
CA PHE A 518 18.31 -29.34 -3.17
C PHE A 518 17.34 -30.23 -3.97
N ALA A 519 17.20 -31.52 -3.67
CA ALA A 519 16.28 -32.40 -4.40
C ALA A 519 14.82 -31.89 -4.41
N ASP A 520 14.41 -31.17 -3.37
CA ASP A 520 13.07 -30.59 -3.27
C ASP A 520 12.88 -29.29 -4.09
N PHE A 521 13.97 -28.66 -4.53
CA PHE A 521 13.97 -27.47 -5.39
C PHE A 521 13.38 -27.76 -6.78
N GLU A 522 13.35 -29.03 -7.18
CA GLU A 522 12.70 -29.47 -8.40
C GLU A 522 11.21 -29.07 -8.45
N THR A 523 10.52 -29.02 -7.31
CA THR A 523 9.09 -28.70 -7.28
C THR A 523 8.79 -27.22 -7.56
N LEU A 524 9.52 -26.30 -6.89
CA LEU A 524 9.37 -24.86 -7.06
C LEU A 524 9.88 -24.41 -8.44
N SER A 525 11.02 -24.93 -8.86
CA SER A 525 11.58 -24.70 -10.19
C SER A 525 10.62 -25.19 -11.29
N SER A 526 10.04 -26.38 -11.14
CA SER A 526 9.04 -26.90 -12.07
C SER A 526 7.78 -26.05 -12.11
N TRP A 527 7.29 -25.56 -10.96
CA TRP A 527 6.12 -24.67 -10.94
C TRP A 527 6.41 -23.34 -11.60
N HIS A 528 7.59 -22.78 -11.38
CA HIS A 528 8.01 -21.55 -12.02
C HIS A 528 8.19 -21.74 -13.54
N GLN A 529 8.82 -22.83 -13.99
CA GLN A 529 8.94 -23.16 -15.41
C GLN A 529 7.57 -23.35 -16.07
N LEU A 530 6.63 -24.02 -15.39
CA LEU A 530 5.26 -24.14 -15.86
C LEU A 530 4.58 -22.76 -15.94
N PHE A 531 4.76 -21.92 -14.93
CA PHE A 531 4.25 -20.55 -14.92
C PHE A 531 4.82 -19.72 -16.10
N GLU A 532 6.11 -19.82 -16.36
CA GLU A 532 6.80 -19.17 -17.49
C GLU A 532 6.19 -19.58 -18.84
N VAL A 533 6.08 -20.89 -19.09
CA VAL A 533 5.54 -21.42 -20.34
C VAL A 533 4.07 -20.99 -20.52
N GLN A 534 3.26 -21.16 -19.48
CA GLN A 534 1.82 -20.88 -19.57
C GLN A 534 1.52 -19.37 -19.66
N SER A 535 2.25 -18.53 -18.93
CA SER A 535 2.11 -17.08 -19.01
C SER A 535 2.60 -16.53 -20.35
N GLY A 536 3.70 -17.07 -20.89
CA GLY A 536 4.18 -16.72 -22.23
C GLY A 536 3.17 -17.05 -23.32
N LEU A 537 2.62 -18.27 -23.31
CA LEU A 537 1.57 -18.67 -24.26
C LEU A 537 0.30 -17.79 -24.14
N ALA A 538 -0.12 -17.48 -22.91
CA ALA A 538 -1.27 -16.62 -22.68
C ALA A 538 -1.02 -15.18 -23.18
N LEU A 539 0.18 -14.64 -22.97
CA LEU A 539 0.55 -13.30 -23.41
C LEU A 539 0.67 -13.20 -24.93
N CYS A 540 1.28 -14.20 -25.59
CA CYS A 540 1.31 -14.26 -27.06
C CYS A 540 -0.12 -14.31 -27.64
N ASN A 541 -0.99 -15.17 -27.09
CA ASN A 541 -2.39 -15.24 -27.52
C ASN A 541 -3.14 -13.92 -27.31
N PHE A 542 -2.89 -13.25 -26.19
CA PHE A 542 -3.46 -11.93 -25.92
C PHE A 542 -2.97 -10.89 -26.93
N GLN A 543 -1.66 -10.83 -27.18
CA GLN A 543 -1.06 -9.89 -28.14
C GLN A 543 -1.58 -10.11 -29.56
N THR A 544 -1.61 -11.35 -30.05
CA THR A 544 -2.14 -11.65 -31.39
C THR A 544 -3.61 -11.22 -31.54
N LYS A 545 -4.43 -11.46 -30.51
CA LYS A 545 -5.83 -11.01 -30.51
C LYS A 545 -5.95 -9.50 -30.45
N TYR A 546 -5.08 -8.85 -29.68
CA TYR A 546 -5.04 -7.40 -29.55
C TYR A 546 -4.68 -6.72 -30.88
N GLU A 547 -3.66 -7.23 -31.57
CA GLU A 547 -3.28 -6.77 -32.91
C GLU A 547 -4.41 -6.98 -33.92
N ALA A 548 -5.15 -8.09 -33.83
CA ALA A 548 -6.33 -8.34 -34.66
C ALA A 548 -7.55 -7.47 -34.31
N VAL A 549 -7.58 -6.82 -33.14
CA VAL A 549 -8.62 -5.83 -32.79
C VAL A 549 -8.27 -4.46 -33.37
N LEU A 550 -6.97 -4.11 -33.38
CA LEU A 550 -6.49 -2.81 -33.87
C LEU A 550 -6.30 -2.72 -35.39
N GLY A 551 -6.07 -3.85 -36.05
CA GLY A 551 -5.99 -3.95 -37.52
C GLY A 551 -7.36 -4.14 -38.16
#